data_AF-A0A0G0GYB6-F1
#
_entry.id   AF-A0A0G0GYB6-F1
#
_cell.length_a   1.000
_cell.length_b   1.000
_cell.length_c   1.000
_cell.angle_alpha   90.00
_cell.angle_beta   90.00
_cell.angle_gamma   90.00
#
_symmetry.space_group_name_H-M   'P 1'
#
loop_
_entity.id
_entity.type
_entity.pdbx_description
1 polymer ?
#
loop_
_entity_poly.entity_id
_entity_poly.type
_entity_poly.pdbx_seq_one_letter_code
_entity_poly.pdbx_strand_id
1 'polypeptide(L)'
;MSETKTKENNKHVPMRTCIVMHKKLPKSELLRIVKTEDGKVSVDLKGKLKGRGANIIPEVAVFEQAIKKGMFERALKLGHKFSPAEVESLKEEFLDALEERKFRPKNKPVSIRVDKEDLEKIQS
;
A
#
# COMPACT_ATOMS: atom_id res chain seq x y z
N MET A 1 1.86 29.97 -31.18
CA MET A 1 1.56 28.53 -31.12
C MET A 1 2.78 27.83 -30.52
N SER A 2 2.84 27.74 -29.20
CA SER A 2 4.01 27.22 -28.46
C SER A 2 3.65 25.85 -27.89
N GLU A 3 4.04 24.80 -28.60
CA GLU A 3 3.94 23.42 -28.14
C GLU A 3 4.94 23.21 -26.99
N THR A 4 4.45 23.14 -25.76
CA THR A 4 5.24 22.74 -24.61
C THR A 4 5.48 21.23 -24.67
N LYS A 5 6.60 20.83 -25.29
CA LYS A 5 7.09 19.44 -25.25
C LYS A 5 7.35 19.04 -23.79
N THR A 6 6.48 18.22 -23.20
CA THR A 6 6.72 17.52 -21.94
C THR A 6 7.92 16.59 -22.11
N LYS A 7 9.05 16.90 -21.48
CA LYS A 7 10.22 16.00 -21.39
C LYS A 7 9.80 14.68 -20.74
N GLU A 8 9.80 13.59 -21.53
CA GLU A 8 9.75 12.23 -21.00
C GLU A 8 11.05 11.96 -20.23
N ASN A 9 11.02 12.21 -18.92
CA ASN A 9 12.09 11.75 -18.05
C ASN A 9 11.99 10.23 -17.96
N ASN A 10 12.89 9.52 -18.65
CA ASN A 10 13.11 8.10 -18.46
C ASN A 10 13.73 7.87 -17.06
N LYS A 11 12.91 8.06 -16.01
CA LYS A 11 13.31 7.92 -14.62
C LYS A 11 13.48 6.44 -14.32
N HIS A 12 14.63 6.05 -13.80
CA HIS A 12 14.87 4.71 -13.29
C HIS A 12 13.71 4.28 -12.37
N VAL A 13 12.98 3.25 -12.78
CA VAL A 13 11.86 2.70 -12.00
C VAL A 13 12.47 1.85 -10.89
N PRO A 14 12.30 2.21 -9.60
CA PRO A 14 12.88 1.44 -8.52
C PRO A 14 12.23 0.05 -8.48
N MET A 15 13.04 -0.98 -8.57
CA MET A 15 12.61 -2.37 -8.40
C MET A 15 12.69 -2.75 -6.92
N ARG A 16 11.73 -3.55 -6.47
CA ARG A 16 11.62 -4.02 -5.08
C ARG A 16 11.27 -5.51 -5.09
N THR A 17 11.65 -6.21 -4.03
CA THR A 17 11.39 -7.64 -3.89
C THR A 17 10.19 -7.86 -2.97
N CYS A 18 9.24 -8.69 -3.42
CA CYS A 18 8.19 -9.22 -2.57
C CYS A 18 8.80 -10.15 -1.51
N ILE A 19 8.53 -9.93 -0.21
CA ILE A 19 9.11 -10.76 0.85
C ILE A 19 8.59 -12.21 0.82
N VAL A 20 7.43 -12.46 0.23
CA VAL A 20 6.76 -13.78 0.22
C VAL A 20 7.14 -14.59 -1.02
N MET A 21 7.01 -13.98 -2.20
CA MET A 21 7.23 -14.64 -3.48
C MET A 21 8.68 -14.52 -3.98
N HIS A 22 9.50 -13.67 -3.34
CA HIS A 22 10.88 -13.37 -3.73
C HIS A 22 11.04 -12.84 -5.18
N LYS A 23 9.95 -12.43 -5.82
CA LYS A 23 9.95 -11.80 -7.15
C LYS A 23 10.34 -10.33 -7.05
N LYS A 24 11.19 -9.87 -7.96
CA LYS A 24 11.49 -8.44 -8.17
C LYS A 24 10.44 -7.83 -9.09
N LEU A 25 9.75 -6.80 -8.60
CA LEU A 25 8.70 -6.08 -9.32
C LEU A 25 8.91 -4.57 -9.18
N PRO A 26 8.38 -3.77 -10.13
CA PRO A 26 8.36 -2.31 -10.01
C PRO A 26 7.70 -1.85 -8.70
N LYS A 27 8.21 -0.77 -8.10
CA LYS A 27 7.62 -0.17 -6.88
C LYS A 27 6.10 0.04 -7.01
N SER A 28 5.62 0.44 -8.19
CA SER A 28 4.20 0.70 -8.47
C SER A 28 3.30 -0.53 -8.40
N GLU A 29 3.87 -1.73 -8.48
CA GLU A 29 3.12 -3.01 -8.47
C GLU A 29 3.10 -3.67 -7.10
N LEU A 30 3.87 -3.15 -6.13
CA LEU A 30 3.91 -3.69 -4.78
C LEU A 30 3.14 -2.80 -3.81
N LEU A 31 2.68 -3.38 -2.70
CA LEU A 31 2.22 -2.65 -1.53
C LEU A 31 3.27 -2.74 -0.44
N ARG A 32 3.50 -1.62 0.25
CA ARG A 32 4.47 -1.55 1.34
C ARG A 32 3.73 -1.65 2.67
N ILE A 33 4.19 -2.54 3.54
CA ILE A 33 3.83 -2.57 4.95
C ILE A 33 4.98 -1.94 5.72
N VAL A 34 4.70 -1.04 6.66
CA VAL A 34 5.72 -0.28 7.40
C VAL A 34 5.52 -0.43 8.89
N LYS A 35 6.61 -0.59 9.63
CA LYS A 35 6.68 -0.37 11.07
C LYS A 35 7.13 1.07 11.30
N THR A 36 6.28 1.89 11.89
CA THR A 36 6.57 3.28 12.25
C THR A 36 7.52 3.35 13.45
N GLU A 37 8.02 4.55 13.74
CA GLU A 37 8.90 4.80 14.89
C GLU A 37 8.18 4.51 16.23
N ASP A 38 6.87 4.72 16.28
CA ASP A 38 6.01 4.38 17.42
C ASP A 38 5.78 2.87 17.60
N GLY A 39 6.36 2.04 16.72
CA GLY A 39 6.27 0.59 16.77
C GLY A 39 5.01 0.01 16.13
N LYS A 40 4.04 0.84 15.74
CA LYS A 40 2.83 0.41 15.02
C LYS A 40 3.17 -0.09 13.61
N VAL A 41 2.49 -1.14 13.17
CA VAL A 41 2.55 -1.62 11.78
C VAL A 41 1.32 -1.14 11.02
N SER A 42 1.52 -0.62 9.82
CA SER A 42 0.45 -0.08 8.97
C SER A 42 0.77 -0.24 7.48
N VAL A 43 -0.25 -0.09 6.64
CA VAL A 43 -0.13 -0.13 5.18
C VAL A 43 0.29 1.24 4.62
N ASP A 44 1.41 1.28 3.90
CA ASP A 44 1.92 2.48 3.25
C ASP A 44 1.66 2.47 1.74
N LEU A 45 0.47 2.90 1.35
CA LEU A 45 0.08 2.98 -0.06
C LEU A 45 0.94 3.99 -0.85
N LYS A 46 1.25 5.14 -0.26
CA LYS A 46 1.95 6.25 -0.94
C LYS A 46 3.47 6.10 -0.92
N GLY A 47 4.01 5.21 -0.09
CA GLY A 47 5.45 5.02 0.09
C GLY A 47 6.10 6.20 0.82
N LYS A 48 5.36 6.89 1.70
CA LYS A 48 5.79 8.13 2.36
C LYS A 48 6.01 7.95 3.86
N LEU A 49 5.50 6.88 4.45
CA LEU A 49 5.62 6.65 5.89
C LEU A 49 7.09 6.36 6.27
N LYS A 50 7.54 6.99 7.35
CA LYS A 50 8.87 6.76 7.92
C LYS A 50 8.91 5.41 8.64
N GLY A 51 10.09 4.82 8.69
CA GLY A 51 10.32 3.55 9.38
C GLY A 51 10.65 2.38 8.45
N ARG A 52 10.76 1.19 9.05
CA ARG A 52 11.21 -0.02 8.35
C ARG A 52 10.06 -0.62 7.57
N GLY A 53 10.26 -0.86 6.28
CA GLY A 53 9.21 -1.37 5.40
C GLY A 53 9.52 -2.72 4.78
N ALA A 54 8.47 -3.46 4.46
CA ALA A 54 8.49 -4.70 3.72
C ALA A 54 7.50 -4.61 2.56
N ASN A 55 7.85 -5.14 1.39
CA ASN A 55 7.01 -5.05 0.20
C ASN A 55 6.35 -6.41 -0.08
N ILE A 56 5.08 -6.40 -0.43
CA ILE A 56 4.34 -7.58 -0.87
C ILE A 56 3.56 -7.27 -2.15
N ILE A 57 3.23 -8.33 -2.90
CA ILE A 57 2.28 -8.21 -4.00
C ILE A 57 0.91 -7.89 -3.39
N PRO A 58 0.12 -6.97 -3.97
CA PRO A 58 -1.19 -6.55 -3.47
C PRO A 58 -2.26 -7.63 -3.68
N GLU A 59 -2.07 -8.80 -3.07
CA GLU A 59 -2.96 -9.95 -3.11
C GLU A 59 -3.21 -10.45 -1.69
N VAL A 60 -4.47 -10.77 -1.38
CA VAL A 60 -4.88 -11.23 -0.04
C VAL A 60 -4.17 -12.53 0.33
N ALA A 61 -4.03 -13.48 -0.60
CA ALA A 61 -3.31 -14.73 -0.36
C ALA A 61 -1.84 -14.52 0.03
N VAL A 62 -1.18 -13.52 -0.58
CA VAL A 62 0.22 -13.17 -0.27
C VAL A 62 0.32 -12.54 1.12
N PHE A 63 -0.63 -11.68 1.48
CA PHE A 63 -0.72 -11.09 2.82
C PHE A 63 -0.93 -12.18 3.89
N GLU A 64 -1.90 -13.06 3.70
CA GLU A 64 -2.23 -14.13 4.65
C GLU A 64 -1.06 -15.10 4.83
N GLN A 65 -0.37 -15.44 3.74
CA GLN A 65 0.85 -16.24 3.81
C GLN A 65 1.96 -15.53 4.62
N ALA A 66 2.12 -14.21 4.45
CA ALA A 66 3.11 -13.45 5.20
C ALA A 66 2.84 -13.45 6.71
N ILE A 67 1.57 -13.29 7.10
CA ILE A 67 1.12 -13.38 8.50
C ILE A 67 1.34 -14.79 9.04
N LYS A 68 0.82 -15.82 8.36
CA LYS A 68 0.90 -17.21 8.81
C LYS A 68 2.34 -17.70 9.00
N LYS A 69 3.27 -17.26 8.14
CA LYS A 69 4.69 -17.63 8.22
C LYS A 69 5.53 -16.67 9.07
N GLY A 70 4.92 -15.70 9.75
CA GLY A 70 5.61 -14.71 10.56
C GLY A 70 6.68 -13.92 9.80
N MET A 71 6.41 -13.60 8.53
CA MET A 71 7.37 -12.96 7.62
C MET A 71 7.46 -11.46 7.88
N PHE A 72 6.34 -10.82 8.24
CA PHE A 72 6.31 -9.41 8.56
C PHE A 72 7.11 -9.10 9.83
N GLU A 73 6.96 -9.89 10.89
CA GLU A 73 7.69 -9.71 12.14
C GLU A 73 9.21 -9.76 11.91
N ARG A 74 9.66 -10.72 11.09
CA ARG A 74 11.08 -10.84 10.69
C ARG A 74 11.52 -9.68 9.81
N ALA A 75 10.75 -9.36 8.76
CA ALA A 75 11.10 -8.31 7.82
C ALA A 75 11.14 -6.93 8.47
N LEU A 76 10.21 -6.64 9.38
CA LEU A 76 10.03 -5.38 10.09
C LEU A 76 10.81 -5.29 11.40
N LYS A 77 11.48 -6.37 11.84
CA LYS A 77 12.16 -6.48 13.14
C LYS A 77 11.23 -6.13 14.30
N LEU A 78 10.10 -6.83 14.36
CA LEU A 78 9.23 -6.80 15.53
C LEU A 78 9.84 -7.67 16.63
N GLY A 79 9.80 -7.18 17.86
CA GLY A 79 10.20 -7.93 19.05
C GLY A 79 9.09 -8.83 19.59
N HIS A 80 7.91 -8.80 18.97
CA HIS A 80 6.73 -9.55 19.37
C HIS A 80 6.07 -10.22 18.15
N LYS A 81 5.16 -11.15 18.43
CA LYS A 81 4.24 -11.71 17.45
C LYS A 81 2.99 -10.84 17.37
N PHE A 82 2.42 -10.71 16.17
CA PHE A 82 1.14 -10.04 16.05
C PHE A 82 0.08 -10.73 16.89
N SER A 83 -0.65 -9.94 17.65
CA SER A 83 -1.90 -10.35 18.27
C SER A 83 -3.01 -10.49 17.22
N PRO A 84 -4.08 -11.25 17.49
CA PRO A 84 -5.21 -11.37 16.58
C PRO A 84 -5.81 -10.02 16.17
N ALA A 85 -5.94 -9.09 17.12
CA ALA A 85 -6.47 -7.74 16.87
C ALA A 85 -5.58 -6.92 15.94
N GLU A 86 -4.25 -7.01 16.06
CA GLU A 86 -3.32 -6.34 15.14
C GLU A 86 -3.39 -6.93 13.73
N VAL A 87 -3.54 -8.25 13.60
CA VAL A 87 -3.71 -8.89 12.29
C VAL A 87 -5.00 -8.42 11.63
N GLU A 88 -6.09 -8.34 12.39
CA GLU A 88 -7.40 -7.91 11.90
C GLU A 88 -7.35 -6.45 11.42
N SER A 89 -6.87 -5.53 12.26
CA SER A 89 -6.70 -4.13 11.89
C SER A 89 -5.80 -3.94 10.68
N LEU A 90 -4.67 -4.67 10.60
CA LEU A 90 -3.78 -4.58 9.46
C LEU A 90 -4.41 -5.18 8.19
N LYS A 91 -5.27 -6.20 8.31
CA LYS A 91 -5.98 -6.81 7.19
C LYS A 91 -7.04 -5.85 6.64
N GLU A 92 -7.78 -5.15 7.49
CA GLU A 92 -8.70 -4.10 7.07
C GLU A 92 -7.97 -2.99 6.32
N GLU A 93 -6.90 -2.42 6.90
CA GLU A 93 -6.07 -1.41 6.23
C GLU A 93 -5.53 -1.91 4.87
N PHE A 94 -5.23 -3.22 4.77
CA PHE A 94 -4.74 -3.83 3.53
C PHE A 94 -5.83 -3.90 2.46
N LEU A 95 -7.04 -4.32 2.83
CA LEU A 95 -8.19 -4.38 1.93
C LEU A 95 -8.57 -2.99 1.42
N ASP A 96 -8.64 -2.00 2.31
CA ASP A 96 -8.90 -0.61 1.96
C ASP A 96 -7.86 -0.10 0.95
N ALA A 97 -6.58 -0.42 1.17
CA ALA A 97 -5.53 -0.06 0.23
C ALA A 97 -5.64 -0.77 -1.12
N LEU A 98 -6.20 -1.99 -1.19
CA LEU A 98 -6.49 -2.66 -2.47
C LEU A 98 -7.63 -1.96 -3.21
N GLU A 99 -8.68 -1.56 -2.50
CA GLU A 99 -9.80 -0.82 -3.08
C GLU A 99 -9.37 0.55 -3.59
N GLU A 100 -8.60 1.31 -2.79
CA GLU A 100 -8.08 2.62 -3.20
C GLU A 100 -7.20 2.49 -4.45
N ARG A 101 -6.42 1.41 -4.59
CA ARG A 101 -5.63 1.16 -5.82
C ARG A 101 -6.49 0.88 -7.04
N LYS A 102 -7.56 0.11 -6.88
CA LYS A 102 -8.51 -0.17 -7.98
C LYS A 102 -9.21 1.10 -8.42
N PHE A 103 -9.64 1.91 -7.44
CA PHE A 103 -10.32 3.16 -7.70
C PHE A 103 -9.40 4.22 -8.30
N ARG A 104 -8.16 4.30 -7.82
CA ARG A 104 -7.19 5.33 -8.20
C ARG A 104 -5.95 4.74 -8.89
N PRO A 105 -6.08 4.20 -10.12
CA PRO A 105 -4.96 3.60 -10.82
C PRO A 105 -3.85 4.64 -11.06
N LYS A 106 -2.61 4.26 -10.70
CA LYS A 106 -1.41 5.11 -10.80
C LYS A 106 -1.49 6.44 -10.03
N ASN A 107 -2.29 6.49 -8.95
CA ASN A 107 -2.43 7.68 -8.09
C ASN A 107 -2.94 8.93 -8.83
N LYS A 108 -3.57 8.74 -10.00
CA LYS A 108 -4.13 9.83 -10.80
C LYS A 108 -5.38 10.39 -10.09
N PRO A 109 -5.62 11.71 -10.11
CA PRO A 109 -6.87 12.25 -9.58
C PRO A 109 -8.07 11.65 -10.36
N VAL A 110 -9.11 11.26 -9.63
CA VAL A 110 -10.39 10.80 -10.19
C VAL A 110 -11.40 11.90 -9.95
N SER A 111 -12.05 12.37 -11.01
CA SER A 111 -13.18 13.29 -10.92
C SER A 111 -14.46 12.47 -10.76
N ILE A 112 -15.08 12.52 -9.59
CA ILE A 112 -16.41 11.94 -9.37
C ILE A 112 -17.41 13.08 -9.54
N ARG A 113 -18.43 12.88 -10.38
CA ARG A 113 -19.62 13.75 -10.37
C ARG A 113 -20.55 13.18 -9.32
N VAL A 114 -20.88 14.00 -8.32
CA VAL A 114 -21.77 13.62 -7.23
C VAL A 114 -22.98 14.54 -7.33
N ASP A 115 -24.17 13.96 -7.33
CA ASP A 115 -25.40 14.74 -7.30
C ASP A 115 -25.60 15.36 -5.92
N LYS A 116 -26.32 16.50 -5.86
CA LYS A 116 -26.51 17.27 -4.63
C LYS A 116 -27.14 16.42 -3.51
N GLU A 117 -28.04 15.52 -3.88
CA GLU A 117 -28.73 14.61 -2.97
C GLU A 117 -27.78 13.59 -2.31
N ASP A 118 -26.74 13.14 -3.00
CA ASP A 118 -25.76 12.20 -2.46
C ASP A 118 -24.74 12.90 -1.56
N LEU A 119 -24.44 14.18 -1.82
CA LEU A 119 -23.65 15.03 -0.92
C LEU A 119 -24.36 15.27 0.42
N GLU A 120 -25.68 15.49 0.39
CA GLU A 120 -26.49 15.72 1.60
C GLU A 120 -26.58 14.48 2.49
N LYS A 121 -26.60 13.27 1.90
CA LYS A 121 -26.60 11.98 2.63
C LYS A 121 -25.29 11.68 3.37
N ILE A 122 -24.16 12.23 2.93
CA ILE A 122 -22.85 12.02 3.56
C ILE A 122 -22.64 12.99 4.75
N GLN A 123 -23.37 14.10 4.77
CA GLN A 123 -23.27 15.16 5.79
C GLN A 123 -24.27 15.01 6.95
N SER A 124 -25.15 14.01 6.89
CA SER A 124 -26.14 13.68 7.92
C SER A 124 -25.69 12.46 8.72
#